data_AF-A0A7Y1ZXZ1-F1
#
_entry.id   AF-A0A7Y1ZXZ1-F1
#
_cell.length_a   1.000
_cell.length_b   1.000
_cell.length_c   1.000
_cell.angle_alpha   90.00
_cell.angle_beta   90.00
_cell.angle_gamma   90.00
#
_symmetry.space_group_name_H-M   'P 1'
#
loop_
_entity.id
_entity.type
_entity.pdbx_description
1 polymer ?
#
loop_
_entity_poly.entity_id
_entity_poly.type
_entity_poly.pdbx_seq_one_letter_code
_entity_poly.pdbx_strand_id
1 'polypeptide(L)'
;MINAAREWIRSNLRTAIWEVATLVSWAALYLVALLAAMASVIMIAGTWDPVVVTSGSMSPTLRAGDVLFIEQHPDDLLGQQSVITFERAAGDGELVTHRIFEVLSDEQAYVTKGDANPTTDSDTVHRTDVAGVGRMVVPFLGLPLVWSAEGNTSALISLAVLLLAALTVTTTSVLRSRHDRADDDRKFMSGDQRGIARVRLVVALMIGMQFFVQDREFDLDAVGISRAQALVASLACLGAISLLANYRSRRAVGAAARRLATAELTGDTLVVVFFVAATGISGIGWVLMALPIIEAAIHFRLTGAFVHWMLMCGLTIGVFFWTQSSVGTPSSVVIEELGQLIDQLGVLLMVVIPGSYLAEQLLGDVLTQRRETEKARARSRIMEQVTEAGHDVTRLGGRLFDVLAQSSVDLGFDASDTWIRTHTNRWDLLASAGSPDLRLPAPGHPGSALQENDLALAEVYIDASDPDPDQFTALDEIGMATIIRITLSASDRVHVVLRVAASRLSDDPASQIMALRLLCGQASVALQNEQLLSELRETHAELEHLAMRDTLTELANRAQFVKWLGEAIADVNPTHPAHTVMFLDLNGFKAVNDRLGHLAGDDLLRYVGQRLVDAVGDRGV
;
A
#
# COMPACT_ATOMS: atom_id res chain seq x y z
N MET A 1 -0.56 -3.87 -24.67
CA MET A 1 -1.75 -3.23 -24.03
C MET A 1 -2.92 -4.20 -23.84
N ILE A 2 -3.47 -4.84 -24.89
CA ILE A 2 -4.63 -5.76 -24.74
C ILE A 2 -4.33 -6.99 -23.87
N ASN A 3 -3.12 -7.55 -23.95
CA ASN A 3 -2.70 -8.68 -23.10
C ASN A 3 -2.54 -8.27 -21.63
N ALA A 4 -1.99 -7.09 -21.36
CA ALA A 4 -1.90 -6.53 -20.01
C ALA A 4 -3.28 -6.24 -19.40
N ALA A 5 -4.23 -5.73 -20.20
CA ALA A 5 -5.61 -5.53 -19.76
C ALA A 5 -6.33 -6.88 -19.50
N ARG A 6 -6.08 -7.91 -20.31
CA ARG A 6 -6.61 -9.27 -20.08
C ARG A 6 -6.02 -9.92 -18.83
N GLU A 7 -4.73 -9.76 -18.58
CA GLU A 7 -4.08 -10.26 -17.37
C GLU A 7 -4.58 -9.54 -16.11
N TRP A 8 -4.75 -8.21 -16.18
CA TRP A 8 -5.31 -7.40 -15.10
C TRP A 8 -6.77 -7.76 -14.79
N ILE A 9 -7.61 -7.98 -15.81
CA ILE A 9 -8.99 -8.44 -15.62
C ILE A 9 -9.02 -9.85 -15.02
N ARG A 10 -8.16 -10.77 -15.49
CA ARG A 10 -8.09 -12.13 -14.94
C ARG A 10 -7.56 -12.17 -13.51
N SER A 11 -6.58 -11.33 -13.17
CA SER A 11 -6.06 -11.25 -11.80
C SER A 11 -7.14 -10.72 -10.87
N ASN A 12 -7.78 -9.59 -11.22
CA ASN A 12 -8.80 -8.98 -10.37
C ASN A 12 -10.05 -9.86 -10.22
N LEU A 13 -10.47 -10.54 -11.29
CA LEU A 13 -11.60 -11.47 -11.22
C LEU A 13 -11.28 -12.70 -10.36
N ARG A 14 -10.04 -13.23 -10.43
CA ARG A 14 -9.60 -14.32 -9.56
C ARG A 14 -9.55 -13.91 -8.10
N THR A 15 -9.08 -12.70 -7.80
CA THR A 15 -9.05 -12.16 -6.44
C THR A 15 -10.47 -11.97 -5.90
N ALA A 16 -11.36 -11.36 -6.69
CA ALA A 16 -12.76 -11.16 -6.30
C ALA A 16 -13.51 -12.48 -6.08
N ILE A 17 -13.34 -13.47 -6.97
CA ILE A 17 -13.94 -14.81 -6.79
C ILE A 17 -13.42 -15.47 -5.51
N TRP A 18 -12.12 -15.33 -5.23
CA TRP A 18 -11.53 -15.90 -4.03
C TRP A 18 -12.04 -15.22 -2.75
N GLU A 19 -12.18 -13.89 -2.74
CA GLU A 19 -12.75 -13.12 -1.63
C GLU A 19 -14.22 -13.46 -1.33
N VAL A 20 -15.03 -13.60 -2.38
CA VAL A 20 -16.42 -14.04 -2.25
C VAL A 20 -16.48 -15.48 -1.71
N ALA A 21 -15.63 -16.37 -2.22
CA ALA A 21 -15.57 -17.76 -1.75
C ALA A 21 -15.15 -17.86 -0.28
N THR A 22 -14.19 -17.05 0.18
CA THR A 22 -13.83 -16.97 1.61
C THR A 22 -14.99 -16.47 2.44
N LEU A 23 -15.65 -15.37 2.04
CA LEU A 23 -16.78 -14.81 2.78
C LEU A 23 -17.91 -15.83 2.94
N VAL A 24 -18.30 -16.49 1.85
CA VAL A 24 -19.35 -17.53 1.85
C VAL A 24 -18.95 -18.73 2.71
N SER A 25 -17.70 -19.17 2.64
CA SER A 25 -17.20 -20.28 3.45
C SER A 25 -17.21 -19.98 4.96
N TRP A 26 -16.81 -18.76 5.33
CA TRP A 26 -16.88 -18.28 6.72
C TRP A 26 -18.33 -18.19 7.21
N ALA A 27 -19.24 -17.63 6.41
CA ALA A 27 -20.65 -17.53 6.76
C ALA A 27 -21.29 -18.91 6.96
N ALA A 28 -20.99 -19.88 6.09
CA ALA A 28 -21.54 -21.23 6.16
C ALA A 28 -21.07 -22.00 7.40
N LEU A 29 -19.76 -22.04 7.67
CA LEU A 29 -19.21 -22.73 8.85
C LEU A 29 -19.72 -22.10 10.14
N TYR A 30 -19.85 -20.77 10.15
CA TYR A 30 -20.32 -20.07 11.34
C TYR A 30 -21.82 -20.25 11.57
N LEU A 31 -22.65 -20.24 10.52
CA LEU A 31 -24.08 -20.55 10.65
C LEU A 31 -24.28 -21.93 11.29
N VAL A 32 -23.51 -22.94 10.85
CA VAL A 32 -23.53 -24.28 11.44
C VAL A 32 -23.09 -24.24 12.91
N ALA A 33 -22.00 -23.53 13.22
CA ALA A 33 -21.53 -23.37 14.60
C ALA A 33 -22.54 -22.63 15.48
N LEU A 34 -23.24 -21.63 14.95
CA LEU A 34 -24.25 -20.84 15.64
C LEU A 34 -25.50 -21.67 15.95
N LEU A 35 -26.02 -22.41 14.97
CA LEU A 35 -27.16 -23.32 15.19
C LEU A 35 -26.81 -24.41 16.21
N ALA A 36 -25.59 -24.96 16.14
CA ALA A 36 -25.09 -25.93 17.11
C ALA A 36 -24.89 -25.33 18.51
N ALA A 37 -24.38 -24.09 18.60
CA ALA A 37 -24.23 -23.38 19.86
C ALA A 37 -25.60 -23.05 20.48
N MET A 38 -26.55 -22.58 19.68
CA MET A 38 -27.92 -22.30 20.13
C MET A 38 -28.58 -23.57 20.70
N ALA A 39 -28.50 -24.69 19.98
CA ALA A 39 -28.97 -25.97 20.49
C ALA A 39 -28.23 -26.42 21.76
N SER A 40 -26.90 -26.25 21.81
CA SER A 40 -26.10 -26.62 22.99
C SER A 40 -26.44 -25.80 24.23
N VAL A 41 -26.67 -24.48 24.07
CA VAL A 41 -27.08 -23.59 25.16
C VAL A 41 -28.44 -23.99 25.73
N ILE A 42 -29.41 -24.30 24.85
CA ILE A 42 -30.73 -24.77 25.29
C ILE A 42 -30.61 -26.11 26.03
N MET A 43 -29.81 -27.04 25.52
CA MET A 43 -29.56 -28.32 26.18
C MET A 43 -28.88 -28.16 27.56
N ILE A 44 -27.94 -27.21 27.70
CA ILE A 44 -27.27 -26.92 28.97
C ILE A 44 -28.21 -26.23 29.96
N ALA A 45 -29.11 -25.38 29.49
CA ALA A 45 -30.11 -24.73 30.33
C ALA A 45 -31.08 -25.75 30.96
N GLY A 46 -31.23 -26.94 30.37
CA GLY A 46 -31.89 -28.11 30.97
C GLY A 46 -33.40 -27.99 31.09
N THR A 47 -34.02 -27.03 30.41
CA THR A 47 -35.46 -26.76 30.50
C THR A 47 -36.29 -27.51 29.45
N TRP A 48 -35.73 -27.81 28.27
CA TRP A 48 -36.44 -28.42 27.15
C TRP A 48 -35.65 -29.57 26.52
N ASP A 49 -36.36 -30.63 26.11
CA ASP A 49 -35.76 -31.78 25.46
C ASP A 49 -35.81 -31.67 23.93
N PRO A 50 -34.73 -32.03 23.22
CA PRO A 50 -34.71 -31.98 21.76
C PRO A 50 -35.38 -33.22 21.14
N VAL A 51 -36.31 -32.99 20.21
CA VAL A 51 -36.92 -34.02 19.36
C VAL A 51 -36.72 -33.64 17.89
N VAL A 52 -36.21 -34.58 17.08
CA VAL A 52 -36.01 -34.34 15.64
C VAL A 52 -37.27 -34.66 14.87
N VAL A 53 -37.74 -33.73 14.04
CA VAL A 53 -38.88 -33.94 13.15
C VAL A 53 -38.42 -34.83 11.99
N THR A 54 -38.91 -36.07 11.96
CA THR A 54 -38.50 -37.08 10.96
C THR A 54 -39.37 -37.08 9.71
N SER A 55 -40.60 -36.58 9.79
CA SER A 55 -41.58 -36.63 8.68
C SER A 55 -42.07 -35.25 8.25
N GLY A 56 -42.63 -35.18 7.04
CA GLY A 56 -43.21 -33.94 6.48
C GLY A 56 -44.66 -33.66 6.88
N SER A 57 -45.25 -34.42 7.82
CA SER A 57 -46.68 -34.30 8.18
C SER A 57 -47.04 -32.94 8.78
N MET A 58 -46.05 -32.19 9.27
CA MET A 58 -46.20 -30.87 9.87
C MET A 58 -45.81 -29.71 8.94
N SER A 59 -45.54 -29.98 7.65
CA SER A 59 -45.22 -28.90 6.70
C SER A 59 -46.48 -28.06 6.37
N PRO A 60 -46.36 -26.72 6.18
CA PRO A 60 -45.13 -25.93 6.12
C PRO A 60 -44.57 -25.46 7.46
N THR A 61 -45.28 -25.67 8.58
CA THR A 61 -44.92 -25.14 9.91
C THR A 61 -43.64 -25.75 10.46
N LEU A 62 -43.50 -27.07 10.41
CA LEU A 62 -42.28 -27.80 10.74
C LEU A 62 -41.85 -28.62 9.53
N ARG A 63 -40.56 -28.63 9.24
CA ARG A 63 -39.98 -29.42 8.14
C ARG A 63 -39.24 -30.62 8.71
N ALA A 64 -39.18 -31.68 7.91
CA ALA A 64 -38.30 -32.81 8.21
C ALA A 64 -36.85 -32.31 8.34
N GLY A 65 -36.18 -32.66 9.44
CA GLY A 65 -34.83 -32.21 9.78
C GLY A 65 -34.78 -30.99 10.72
N ASP A 66 -35.92 -30.44 11.12
CA ASP A 66 -35.97 -29.45 12.20
C ASP A 66 -35.81 -30.13 13.57
N VAL A 67 -35.15 -29.45 14.51
CA VAL A 67 -35.07 -29.90 15.92
C VAL A 67 -36.06 -29.10 16.73
N LEU A 68 -37.12 -29.76 17.19
CA LEU A 68 -38.14 -29.20 18.07
C LEU A 68 -37.74 -29.41 19.53
N PHE A 69 -37.60 -28.33 20.29
CA PHE A 69 -37.42 -28.38 21.73
C PHE A 69 -38.79 -28.43 22.41
N ILE A 70 -39.04 -29.51 23.14
CA ILE A 70 -40.29 -29.79 23.84
C ILE A 70 -40.15 -29.52 25.34
N GLU A 71 -41.18 -28.94 25.92
CA GLU A 71 -41.33 -28.80 27.36
C GLU A 71 -42.13 -29.99 27.90
N GLN A 72 -41.55 -30.73 28.84
CA GLN A 72 -42.21 -31.86 29.49
C GLN A 72 -43.17 -31.37 30.59
N HIS A 73 -44.30 -32.05 30.77
CA HIS A 73 -45.28 -31.81 31.86
C HIS A 73 -45.83 -30.37 31.95
N PRO A 74 -46.53 -29.87 30.91
CA PRO A 74 -47.21 -28.59 31.01
C PRO A 74 -48.32 -28.63 32.08
N ASP A 75 -48.21 -27.78 33.10
CA ASP A 75 -49.22 -27.62 34.16
C ASP A 75 -50.57 -27.10 33.61
N ASP A 76 -50.52 -26.41 32.46
CA ASP A 76 -51.68 -25.77 31.81
C ASP A 76 -52.51 -26.71 30.92
N LEU A 77 -53.80 -26.41 30.79
CA LEU A 77 -54.67 -27.00 29.78
C LEU A 77 -54.20 -26.56 28.38
N LEU A 78 -53.93 -27.54 27.52
CA LEU A 78 -53.44 -27.28 26.17
C LEU A 78 -54.60 -26.85 25.28
N GLY A 79 -54.51 -25.63 24.76
CA GLY A 79 -55.50 -25.08 23.83
C GLY A 79 -55.46 -25.73 22.45
N GLN A 80 -56.57 -25.59 21.73
CA GLN A 80 -56.65 -25.88 20.30
C GLN A 80 -55.50 -25.16 19.56
N GLN A 81 -54.91 -25.78 18.54
CA GLN A 81 -53.74 -25.30 17.77
C GLN A 81 -52.35 -25.51 18.41
N SER A 82 -52.23 -26.04 19.62
CA SER A 82 -50.92 -26.35 20.22
C SER A 82 -50.21 -27.48 19.48
N VAL A 83 -48.89 -27.39 19.29
CA VAL A 83 -48.07 -28.46 18.70
C VAL A 83 -47.54 -29.34 19.82
N ILE A 84 -47.90 -30.61 19.79
CA ILE A 84 -47.54 -31.58 20.82
C ILE A 84 -46.78 -32.76 20.22
N THR A 85 -45.84 -33.29 20.99
CA THR A 85 -45.16 -34.55 20.70
C THR A 85 -45.69 -35.61 21.66
N PHE A 86 -46.14 -36.74 21.13
CA PHE A 86 -46.76 -37.83 21.89
C PHE A 86 -46.34 -39.20 21.36
N GLU A 87 -46.51 -40.23 22.18
CA GLU A 87 -46.22 -41.62 21.81
C GLU A 87 -47.42 -42.26 21.11
N ARG A 88 -47.21 -42.92 19.97
CA ARG A 88 -48.31 -43.55 19.21
C ARG A 88 -48.78 -44.85 19.88
N ALA A 89 -50.09 -44.99 20.08
CA ALA A 89 -50.72 -46.14 20.74
C ALA A 89 -50.53 -47.51 20.02
N ALA A 90 -49.98 -47.52 18.79
CA ALA A 90 -49.86 -48.70 17.94
C ALA A 90 -48.58 -49.55 18.14
N GLY A 91 -47.73 -49.26 19.14
CA GLY A 91 -46.91 -50.29 19.79
C GLY A 91 -45.40 -50.35 19.49
N ASP A 92 -44.71 -49.23 19.30
CA ASP A 92 -43.23 -49.22 19.14
C ASP A 92 -42.50 -48.04 19.81
N GLY A 93 -43.21 -47.18 20.55
CA GLY A 93 -42.58 -46.00 21.19
C GLY A 93 -42.23 -44.88 20.21
N GLU A 94 -42.81 -44.89 19.02
CA GLU A 94 -42.58 -43.84 18.03
C GLU A 94 -43.20 -42.51 18.49
N LEU A 95 -42.34 -41.49 18.63
CA LEU A 95 -42.74 -40.13 18.95
C LEU A 95 -43.27 -39.43 17.69
N VAL A 96 -44.52 -39.01 17.73
CA VAL A 96 -45.19 -38.28 16.66
C VAL A 96 -45.46 -36.85 17.11
N THR A 97 -45.21 -35.88 16.24
CA THR A 97 -45.45 -34.46 16.52
C THR A 97 -46.59 -33.97 15.64
N HIS A 98 -47.74 -33.61 16.23
CA HIS A 98 -48.90 -33.08 15.53
C HIS A 98 -49.53 -31.89 16.26
N ARG A 99 -50.43 -31.19 15.57
CA ARG A 99 -51.20 -30.09 16.14
C ARG A 99 -52.51 -30.57 16.74
N ILE A 100 -52.91 -30.03 17.89
CA ILE A 100 -54.23 -30.27 18.49
C ILE A 100 -55.31 -29.65 17.58
N PHE A 101 -56.15 -30.49 17.01
CA PHE A 101 -57.28 -30.09 16.17
C PHE A 101 -58.54 -29.85 17.01
N GLU A 102 -58.82 -30.73 17.98
CA GLU A 102 -59.99 -30.63 18.86
C GLU A 102 -59.66 -31.15 20.26
N VAL A 103 -60.21 -30.48 21.29
CA VAL A 103 -60.12 -30.89 22.70
C VAL A 103 -61.46 -31.54 23.06
N LEU A 104 -61.45 -32.80 23.47
CA LEU A 104 -62.67 -33.53 23.80
C LEU A 104 -63.23 -33.09 25.16
N SER A 105 -64.54 -33.23 25.35
CA SER A 105 -65.34 -32.62 26.44
C SER A 105 -64.98 -33.00 27.89
N ASP A 106 -64.05 -33.95 28.09
CA ASP A 106 -63.49 -34.29 29.40
C ASP A 106 -62.08 -33.71 29.64
N GLU A 107 -61.53 -32.89 28.73
CA GLU A 107 -60.19 -32.25 28.79
C GLU A 107 -58.99 -33.20 29.05
N GLN A 108 -59.21 -34.51 28.94
CA GLN A 108 -58.21 -35.57 29.16
C GLN A 108 -57.73 -36.24 27.86
N ALA A 109 -58.33 -35.88 26.72
CA ALA A 109 -58.00 -36.46 25.41
C ALA A 109 -58.06 -35.40 24.29
N TYR A 110 -57.16 -35.54 23.33
CA TYR A 110 -56.98 -34.63 22.19
C TYR A 110 -57.15 -35.38 20.87
N VAL A 111 -57.82 -34.75 19.92
CA VAL A 111 -57.76 -35.15 18.51
C VAL A 111 -56.65 -34.35 17.84
N THR A 112 -55.67 -35.05 17.28
CA THR A 112 -54.50 -34.42 16.65
C THR A 112 -54.58 -34.51 15.12
N LYS A 113 -53.85 -33.61 14.47
CA LYS A 113 -53.75 -33.55 13.01
C LYS A 113 -52.40 -32.94 12.62
N GLY A 114 -51.68 -33.60 11.72
CA GLY A 114 -50.53 -33.00 11.04
C GLY A 114 -50.97 -31.88 10.10
N ASP A 115 -50.24 -30.77 10.05
CA ASP A 115 -50.58 -29.60 9.24
C ASP A 115 -50.68 -29.91 7.72
N ALA A 116 -49.92 -30.89 7.24
CA ALA A 116 -49.94 -31.36 5.85
C ALA A 116 -51.00 -32.47 5.60
N ASN A 117 -51.58 -33.05 6.64
CA ASN A 117 -52.52 -34.15 6.51
C ASN A 117 -53.92 -33.61 6.15
N PRO A 118 -54.66 -34.22 5.19
CA PRO A 118 -55.99 -33.74 4.82
C PRO A 118 -57.05 -34.06 5.88
N THR A 119 -56.91 -35.18 6.58
CA THR A 119 -57.85 -35.70 7.60
C THR A 119 -57.25 -35.66 9.00
N THR A 120 -58.10 -35.66 10.04
CA THR A 120 -57.67 -35.83 11.44
C THR A 120 -57.21 -37.26 11.70
N ASP A 121 -56.38 -37.44 12.72
CA ASP A 121 -55.96 -38.77 13.12
C ASP A 121 -57.15 -39.53 13.74
N SER A 122 -57.19 -40.86 13.52
CA SER A 122 -58.26 -41.72 14.01
C SER A 122 -58.17 -42.00 15.51
N ASP A 123 -56.97 -41.89 16.05
CA ASP A 123 -56.64 -42.27 17.42
C ASP A 123 -56.64 -41.01 18.29
N THR A 124 -57.36 -41.06 19.41
CA THR A 124 -57.35 -39.97 20.40
C THR A 124 -56.13 -40.08 21.29
N VAL A 125 -55.42 -38.97 21.50
CA VAL A 125 -54.22 -38.90 22.33
C VAL A 125 -54.60 -38.52 23.75
N HIS A 126 -54.32 -39.37 24.73
CA HIS A 126 -54.55 -39.02 26.13
C HIS A 126 -53.48 -38.08 26.66
N ARG A 127 -53.83 -37.25 27.64
CA ARG A 127 -52.89 -36.30 28.26
C ARG A 127 -51.64 -36.98 28.86
N THR A 128 -51.77 -38.24 29.31
CA THR A 128 -50.65 -39.05 29.83
C THR A 128 -49.64 -39.46 28.78
N ASP A 129 -50.04 -39.49 27.50
CA ASP A 129 -49.22 -40.01 26.41
C ASP A 129 -48.47 -38.88 25.69
N VAL A 130 -48.68 -37.64 26.14
CA VAL A 130 -48.00 -36.44 25.62
C VAL A 130 -46.62 -36.34 26.26
N ALA A 131 -45.59 -36.56 25.43
CA ALA A 131 -44.19 -36.42 25.82
C ALA A 131 -43.81 -34.95 26.10
N GLY A 132 -44.41 -34.00 25.37
CA GLY A 132 -44.22 -32.57 25.64
C GLY A 132 -44.85 -31.65 24.60
N VAL A 133 -44.77 -30.34 24.87
CA VAL A 133 -45.29 -29.28 23.99
C VAL A 133 -44.13 -28.60 23.29
N GLY A 134 -44.23 -28.45 21.98
CA GLY A 134 -43.22 -27.76 21.18
C GLY A 134 -43.14 -26.27 21.51
N ARG A 135 -41.99 -25.79 21.96
CA ARG A 135 -41.75 -24.38 22.31
C ARG A 135 -40.85 -23.65 21.32
N MET A 136 -39.81 -24.33 20.84
CA MET A 136 -38.80 -23.71 19.99
C MET A 136 -38.33 -24.68 18.91
N VAL A 137 -38.01 -24.15 17.73
CA VAL A 137 -37.53 -24.93 16.60
C VAL A 137 -36.17 -24.40 16.16
N VAL A 138 -35.19 -25.28 16.04
CA VAL A 138 -33.92 -24.99 15.38
C VAL A 138 -33.95 -25.65 13.99
N PRO A 139 -34.05 -24.85 12.92
CA PRO A 139 -34.28 -25.40 11.60
C PRO A 139 -33.04 -26.12 11.07
N PHE A 140 -33.26 -27.17 10.27
CA PHE A 140 -32.23 -27.89 9.50
C PHE A 140 -31.13 -28.62 10.28
N LEU A 141 -31.02 -28.42 11.60
CA LEU A 141 -29.95 -28.99 12.42
C LEU A 141 -30.01 -30.53 12.50
N GLY A 142 -31.22 -31.10 12.39
CA GLY A 142 -31.48 -32.54 12.42
C GLY A 142 -31.41 -33.24 11.04
N LEU A 143 -31.21 -32.50 9.94
CA LEU A 143 -31.16 -33.07 8.58
C LEU A 143 -30.15 -34.23 8.43
N PRO A 144 -28.92 -34.17 8.98
CA PRO A 144 -27.99 -35.30 8.87
C PRO A 144 -28.53 -36.58 9.52
N LEU A 145 -29.27 -36.45 10.62
CA LEU A 145 -29.89 -37.59 11.29
C LEU A 145 -31.02 -38.19 10.45
N VAL A 146 -31.86 -37.33 9.85
CA VAL A 146 -32.94 -37.76 8.95
C VAL A 146 -32.38 -38.47 7.71
N TRP A 147 -31.37 -37.88 7.03
CA TRP A 147 -30.72 -38.51 5.88
C TRP A 147 -30.04 -39.83 6.23
N SER A 148 -29.48 -39.95 7.43
CA SER A 148 -28.91 -41.21 7.92
C SER A 148 -30.00 -42.27 8.14
N ALA A 149 -31.15 -41.90 8.71
CA ALA A 149 -32.28 -42.81 8.92
C ALA A 149 -32.93 -43.26 7.59
N GLU A 150 -33.00 -42.36 6.60
CA GLU A 150 -33.53 -42.65 5.26
C GLU A 150 -32.54 -43.41 4.35
N GLY A 151 -31.28 -43.60 4.78
CA GLY A 151 -30.23 -44.23 3.96
C GLY A 151 -29.67 -43.35 2.83
N ASN A 152 -29.90 -42.03 2.87
CA ASN A 152 -29.42 -41.07 1.87
C ASN A 152 -27.94 -40.69 2.07
N THR A 153 -27.06 -41.65 1.77
CA THR A 153 -25.60 -41.48 1.89
C THR A 153 -25.03 -40.37 1.00
N SER A 154 -25.68 -40.07 -0.12
CA SER A 154 -25.23 -39.04 -1.08
C SER A 154 -25.33 -37.61 -0.51
N ALA A 155 -26.40 -37.31 0.24
CA ALA A 155 -26.59 -36.01 0.89
C ALA A 155 -25.57 -35.81 2.02
N LEU A 156 -25.31 -36.86 2.81
CA LEU A 156 -24.31 -36.84 3.89
C LEU A 156 -22.89 -36.60 3.37
N ILE A 157 -22.49 -37.28 2.29
CA ILE A 157 -21.18 -37.08 1.66
C ILE A 157 -21.07 -35.66 1.11
N SER A 158 -22.12 -35.16 0.46
CA SER A 158 -22.14 -33.80 -0.11
C SER A 158 -21.99 -32.71 0.97
N LEU A 159 -22.70 -32.86 2.09
CA LEU A 159 -22.56 -31.96 3.24
C LEU A 159 -21.14 -32.00 3.83
N ALA A 160 -20.57 -33.19 3.99
CA ALA A 160 -19.20 -33.35 4.51
C ALA A 160 -18.16 -32.70 3.58
N VAL A 161 -18.29 -32.88 2.27
CA VAL A 161 -17.42 -32.26 1.26
C VAL A 161 -17.55 -30.73 1.29
N LEU A 162 -18.77 -30.19 1.39
CA LEU A 162 -19.01 -28.75 1.48
C LEU A 162 -18.38 -28.13 2.73
N LEU A 163 -18.54 -28.78 3.89
CA LEU A 163 -17.94 -28.33 5.15
C LEU A 163 -16.41 -28.40 5.09
N LEU A 164 -15.84 -29.45 4.51
CA LEU A 164 -14.40 -29.60 4.33
C LEU A 164 -13.83 -28.55 3.34
N ALA A 165 -14.56 -28.26 2.26
CA ALA A 165 -14.21 -27.21 1.31
C ALA A 165 -14.22 -25.83 1.98
N ALA A 166 -15.26 -25.53 2.77
CA ALA A 166 -15.31 -24.29 3.53
C ALA A 166 -14.16 -24.18 4.54
N LEU A 167 -13.83 -25.28 5.23
CA LEU A 167 -12.73 -25.33 6.20
C LEU A 167 -11.36 -25.12 5.53
N THR A 168 -11.16 -25.70 4.35
CA THR A 168 -9.91 -25.54 3.59
C THR A 168 -9.75 -24.13 3.02
N VAL A 169 -10.82 -23.51 2.52
CA VAL A 169 -10.81 -22.10 2.06
C VAL A 169 -10.51 -21.15 3.22
N THR A 170 -11.14 -21.34 4.37
CA THR A 170 -10.91 -20.49 5.56
C THR A 170 -9.49 -20.65 6.10
N THR A 171 -8.98 -21.86 6.26
CA THR A 171 -7.59 -22.10 6.71
C THR A 171 -6.54 -21.54 5.75
N THR A 172 -6.72 -21.70 4.43
CA THR A 172 -5.79 -21.12 3.44
C THR A 172 -5.84 -19.59 3.41
N SER A 173 -7.00 -18.97 3.65
CA SER A 173 -7.10 -17.51 3.77
C SER A 173 -6.36 -16.95 4.98
N VAL A 174 -6.43 -17.65 6.11
CA VAL A 174 -5.69 -17.31 7.33
C VAL A 174 -4.19 -17.45 7.13
N LEU A 175 -3.75 -18.48 6.39
CA LEU A 175 -2.33 -18.69 6.10
C LEU A 175 -1.77 -17.65 5.11
N ARG A 176 -2.50 -17.30 4.04
CA ARG A 176 -2.09 -16.24 3.10
C ARG A 176 -1.96 -14.88 3.79
N SER A 177 -2.92 -14.51 4.62
CA SER A 177 -2.86 -13.26 5.37
C SER A 177 -1.70 -13.19 6.38
N ARG A 178 -1.03 -14.31 6.72
CA ARG A 178 0.18 -14.28 7.57
C ARG A 178 1.45 -13.89 6.81
N HIS A 179 1.50 -14.11 5.49
CA HIS A 179 2.68 -13.81 4.68
C HIS A 179 2.79 -12.31 4.36
N ASP A 180 1.67 -11.65 4.07
CA ASP A 180 1.63 -10.20 3.76
C ASP A 180 1.80 -9.29 5.01
N ARG A 181 1.69 -9.86 6.22
CA ARG A 181 1.73 -9.13 7.50
C ARG A 181 3.14 -8.75 7.99
N ALA A 182 4.21 -9.23 7.36
CA ALA A 182 5.57 -8.99 7.87
C ALA A 182 6.09 -7.56 7.58
N ASP A 183 5.61 -6.91 6.51
CA ASP A 183 6.14 -5.60 6.07
C ASP A 183 5.29 -4.38 6.48
N ASP A 184 3.97 -4.53 6.62
CA ASP A 184 3.07 -3.37 6.82
C ASP A 184 2.80 -3.03 8.30
N ASP A 185 3.01 -3.97 9.23
CA ASP A 185 2.73 -3.84 10.67
C ASP A 185 3.63 -2.79 11.39
N ARG A 186 4.72 -2.32 10.78
CA ARG A 186 5.63 -1.33 11.42
C ARG A 186 5.12 0.11 11.42
N LYS A 187 4.17 0.49 10.55
CA LYS A 187 3.78 1.90 10.34
C LYS A 187 2.40 2.28 10.88
N PHE A 188 1.52 1.32 11.20
CA PHE A 188 0.11 1.60 11.49
C PHE A 188 -0.18 2.05 12.94
N MET A 189 0.71 1.75 13.90
CA MET A 189 0.32 1.77 15.33
C MET A 189 0.49 3.09 16.10
N SER A 190 0.99 4.19 15.52
CA SER A 190 1.37 5.38 16.33
C SER A 190 0.47 6.62 16.18
N GLY A 191 -0.44 6.68 15.20
CA GLY A 191 -1.21 7.89 14.91
C GLY A 191 -2.64 7.95 15.48
N ASP A 192 -3.36 6.82 15.48
CA ASP A 192 -4.83 6.86 15.42
C ASP A 192 -5.55 6.62 16.78
N GLN A 193 -4.82 6.20 17.81
CA GLN A 193 -5.41 5.84 19.11
C GLN A 193 -5.99 7.02 19.90
N ARG A 194 -5.67 8.28 19.53
CA ARG A 194 -6.15 9.49 20.22
C ARG A 194 -7.58 9.87 19.85
N GLY A 195 -8.03 9.54 18.63
CA GLY A 195 -9.39 9.83 18.17
C GLY A 195 -10.42 8.93 18.87
N ILE A 196 -10.10 7.64 18.94
CA ILE A 196 -10.96 6.58 19.51
C ILE A 196 -11.25 6.85 21.00
N ALA A 197 -10.23 7.19 21.78
CA ALA A 197 -10.40 7.51 23.20
C ALA A 197 -11.34 8.72 23.44
N ARG A 198 -11.37 9.71 22.53
CA ARG A 198 -12.28 10.86 22.62
C ARG A 198 -13.71 10.48 22.27
N VAL A 199 -13.91 9.65 21.24
CA VAL A 199 -15.22 9.13 20.87
C VAL A 199 -15.80 8.29 22.01
N ARG A 200 -15.01 7.41 22.63
CA ARG A 200 -15.43 6.63 23.80
C ARG A 200 -15.89 7.49 24.97
N LEU A 201 -15.17 8.56 25.29
CA LEU A 201 -15.54 9.49 26.36
C LEU A 201 -16.87 10.19 26.06
N VAL A 202 -17.08 10.64 24.82
CA VAL A 202 -18.32 11.31 24.40
C VAL A 202 -19.50 10.35 24.44
N VAL A 203 -19.33 9.12 23.96
CA VAL A 203 -20.36 8.09 24.01
C VAL A 203 -20.72 7.74 25.45
N ALA A 204 -19.73 7.54 26.32
CA ALA A 204 -19.94 7.32 27.76
C ALA A 204 -20.73 8.46 28.42
N LEU A 205 -20.44 9.72 28.07
CA LEU A 205 -21.15 10.89 28.57
C LEU A 205 -22.58 10.97 28.05
N MET A 206 -22.80 10.63 26.77
CA MET A 206 -24.14 10.65 26.14
C MET A 206 -25.06 9.61 26.78
N ILE A 207 -24.54 8.41 27.08
CA ILE A 207 -25.27 7.34 27.77
C ILE A 207 -25.66 7.77 29.18
N GLY A 208 -24.70 8.31 29.95
CA GLY A 208 -24.97 8.81 31.30
C GLY A 208 -26.04 9.91 31.32
N MET A 209 -26.03 10.78 30.30
CA MET A 209 -27.02 11.85 30.15
C MET A 209 -28.41 11.33 29.74
N GLN A 210 -28.49 10.33 28.87
CA GLN A 210 -29.76 9.80 28.39
C GLN A 210 -30.50 9.00 29.47
N PHE A 211 -29.77 8.26 30.30
CA PHE A 211 -30.33 7.55 31.47
C PHE A 211 -30.91 8.52 32.50
N PHE A 212 -30.29 9.70 32.66
CA PHE A 212 -30.77 10.77 33.55
C PHE A 212 -32.05 11.46 33.05
N VAL A 213 -32.38 11.32 31.76
CA VAL A 213 -33.50 12.02 31.10
C VAL A 213 -34.75 11.15 30.95
N GLN A 214 -34.62 9.81 30.93
CA GLN A 214 -35.76 8.89 30.74
C GLN A 214 -36.59 8.62 32.01
N ASP A 215 -36.01 8.69 33.21
CA ASP A 215 -36.77 8.64 34.47
C ASP A 215 -37.21 10.06 34.89
N ARG A 216 -38.36 10.50 34.39
CA ARG A 216 -39.00 11.75 34.84
C ARG A 216 -39.92 11.59 36.06
N GLU A 217 -40.14 10.37 36.54
CA GLU A 217 -40.82 10.08 37.80
C GLU A 217 -39.82 9.42 38.75
N PHE A 218 -39.29 10.22 39.67
CA PHE A 218 -38.39 9.77 40.73
C PHE A 218 -39.18 8.97 41.78
N ASP A 219 -39.49 7.71 41.49
CA ASP A 219 -39.81 6.72 42.52
C ASP A 219 -38.75 5.61 42.44
N LEU A 220 -37.65 5.82 43.17
CA LEU A 220 -36.49 4.94 43.17
C LEU A 220 -36.75 3.73 44.07
N ASP A 221 -37.46 2.75 43.55
CA ASP A 221 -37.48 1.41 44.15
C ASP A 221 -36.06 0.79 44.13
N ALA A 222 -35.80 -0.18 45.03
CA ALA A 222 -34.49 -0.82 45.19
C ALA A 222 -33.92 -1.44 43.88
N VAL A 223 -34.79 -1.73 42.91
CA VAL A 223 -34.43 -2.26 41.58
C VAL A 223 -33.93 -1.14 40.63
N GLY A 224 -34.40 0.10 40.76
CA GLY A 224 -33.93 1.23 39.95
C GLY A 224 -32.53 1.70 40.36
N ILE A 225 -32.25 1.71 41.68
CA ILE A 225 -30.94 2.07 42.24
C ILE A 225 -29.85 1.07 41.81
N SER A 226 -30.17 -0.23 41.75
CA SER A 226 -29.21 -1.26 41.33
C SER A 226 -28.87 -1.19 39.85
N ARG A 227 -29.83 -0.85 38.97
CA ARG A 227 -29.61 -0.63 37.53
C ARG A 227 -28.76 0.62 37.26
N ALA A 228 -29.00 1.73 37.96
CA ALA A 228 -28.19 2.94 37.84
C ALA A 228 -26.74 2.74 38.33
N GLN A 229 -26.53 1.97 39.40
CA GLN A 229 -25.19 1.60 39.88
C GLN A 229 -24.46 0.68 38.90
N ALA A 230 -25.15 -0.27 38.28
CA ALA A 230 -24.60 -1.13 37.23
C ALA A 230 -24.15 -0.33 36.00
N LEU A 231 -24.91 0.70 35.61
CA LEU A 231 -24.57 1.62 34.53
C LEU A 231 -23.27 2.40 34.80
N VAL A 232 -23.18 3.02 35.98
CA VAL A 232 -22.02 3.82 36.40
C VAL A 232 -20.79 2.93 36.56
N ALA A 233 -20.95 1.71 37.11
CA ALA A 233 -19.86 0.75 37.24
C ALA A 233 -19.35 0.26 35.87
N SER A 234 -20.25 -0.01 34.93
CA SER A 234 -19.92 -0.43 33.56
C SER A 234 -19.15 0.66 32.81
N LEU A 235 -19.63 1.90 32.86
CA LEU A 235 -18.97 3.06 32.24
C LEU A 235 -17.62 3.38 32.90
N ALA A 236 -17.49 3.23 34.22
CA ALA A 236 -16.22 3.39 34.92
C ALA A 236 -15.21 2.29 34.55
N CYS A 237 -15.67 1.04 34.36
CA CYS A 237 -14.83 -0.07 33.91
C CYS A 237 -14.34 0.13 32.48
N LEU A 238 -15.22 0.53 31.55
CA LEU A 238 -14.90 0.90 30.17
C LEU A 238 -13.86 2.02 30.11
N GLY A 239 -14.06 3.07 30.92
CA GLY A 239 -13.11 4.19 31.04
C GLY A 239 -11.74 3.75 31.58
N ALA A 240 -11.72 2.89 32.59
CA ALA A 240 -10.48 2.38 33.20
C ALA A 240 -9.70 1.45 32.24
N ILE A 241 -10.39 0.56 31.53
CA ILE A 241 -9.79 -0.34 30.52
C ILE A 241 -9.18 0.48 29.38
N SER A 242 -9.91 1.46 28.86
CA SER A 242 -9.42 2.40 27.84
C SER A 242 -8.19 3.20 28.27
N LEU A 243 -8.17 3.68 29.53
CA LEU A 243 -7.03 4.44 30.07
C LEU A 243 -5.79 3.55 30.26
N LEU A 244 -5.96 2.32 30.76
CA LEU A 244 -4.86 1.37 30.93
C LEU A 244 -4.27 0.92 29.59
N ALA A 245 -5.12 0.69 28.60
CA ALA A 245 -4.70 0.26 27.28
C ALA A 245 -3.93 1.37 26.54
N ASN A 246 -4.41 2.62 26.58
CA ASN A 246 -3.74 3.78 26.00
C ASN A 246 -2.39 4.10 26.69
N TYR A 247 -2.23 3.76 27.97
CA TYR A 247 -0.94 3.87 28.66
C TYR A 247 0.07 2.80 28.22
N ARG A 248 -0.37 1.56 28.01
CA ARG A 248 0.50 0.42 27.64
C ARG A 248 0.80 0.34 26.14
N SER A 249 -0.12 0.76 25.27
CA SER A 249 0.04 0.76 23.81
C SER A 249 1.22 1.63 23.36
N ARG A 250 1.54 2.70 24.10
CA ARG A 250 2.71 3.56 23.87
C ARG A 250 4.07 2.84 23.92
N ARG A 251 4.12 1.62 24.49
CA ARG A 251 5.37 0.84 24.65
C ARG A 251 5.34 -0.52 23.95
N ALA A 252 4.19 -0.98 23.46
CA ALA A 252 4.06 -2.31 22.89
C ALA A 252 4.31 -2.30 21.37
N VAL A 253 5.20 -3.18 20.88
CA VAL A 253 5.49 -3.35 19.45
C VAL A 253 5.21 -4.79 19.04
N GLY A 254 4.66 -5.00 17.84
CA GLY A 254 4.49 -6.33 17.25
C GLY A 254 3.46 -7.22 17.96
N ALA A 255 3.85 -8.44 18.33
CA ALA A 255 2.95 -9.44 18.93
C ALA A 255 2.36 -9.00 20.29
N ALA A 256 3.10 -8.20 21.06
CA ALA A 256 2.63 -7.66 22.33
C ALA A 256 1.50 -6.64 22.15
N ALA A 257 1.57 -5.81 21.11
CA ALA A 257 0.52 -4.84 20.78
C ALA A 257 -0.78 -5.54 20.35
N ARG A 258 -0.66 -6.61 19.56
CA ARG A 258 -1.82 -7.44 19.15
C ARG A 258 -2.52 -8.10 20.34
N ARG A 259 -1.77 -8.69 21.28
CA ARG A 259 -2.34 -9.28 22.50
C ARG A 259 -3.04 -8.24 23.39
N LEU A 260 -2.49 -7.03 23.44
CA LEU A 260 -3.10 -5.93 24.18
C LEU A 260 -4.42 -5.50 23.54
N ALA A 261 -4.44 -5.32 22.22
CA ALA A 261 -5.64 -4.98 21.45
C ALA A 261 -6.74 -6.03 21.57
N THR A 262 -6.40 -7.33 21.54
CA THR A 262 -7.39 -8.39 21.77
C THR A 262 -7.98 -8.33 23.18
N ALA A 263 -7.16 -8.05 24.20
CA ALA A 263 -7.62 -8.00 25.58
C ALA A 263 -8.54 -6.78 25.83
N GLU A 264 -8.20 -5.63 25.24
CA GLU A 264 -9.02 -4.42 25.27
C GLU A 264 -10.37 -4.65 24.62
N LEU A 265 -10.37 -5.17 23.39
CA LEU A 265 -11.58 -5.46 22.62
C LEU A 265 -12.52 -6.45 23.34
N THR A 266 -11.94 -7.45 24.01
CA THR A 266 -12.71 -8.42 24.81
C THR A 266 -13.36 -7.73 26.01
N GLY A 267 -12.65 -6.81 26.66
CA GLY A 267 -13.19 -5.99 27.75
C GLY A 267 -14.36 -5.13 27.30
N ASP A 268 -14.18 -4.38 26.21
CA ASP A 268 -15.22 -3.48 25.67
C ASP A 268 -16.47 -4.27 25.23
N THR A 269 -16.28 -5.44 24.61
CA THR A 269 -17.36 -6.37 24.25
C THR A 269 -18.16 -6.81 25.49
N LEU A 270 -17.48 -7.26 26.55
CA LEU A 270 -18.13 -7.73 27.78
C LEU A 270 -18.93 -6.62 28.47
N VAL A 271 -18.39 -5.39 28.49
CA VAL A 271 -19.09 -4.26 29.12
C VAL A 271 -20.34 -3.88 28.33
N VAL A 272 -20.27 -3.85 26.99
CA VAL A 272 -21.46 -3.55 26.17
C VAL A 272 -22.53 -4.64 26.30
N VAL A 273 -22.14 -5.92 26.30
CA VAL A 273 -23.08 -7.03 26.51
C VAL A 273 -23.74 -6.93 27.90
N PHE A 274 -22.96 -6.67 28.95
CA PHE A 274 -23.50 -6.49 30.30
C PHE A 274 -24.44 -5.27 30.40
N PHE A 275 -24.09 -4.17 29.73
CA PHE A 275 -24.93 -2.97 29.67
C PHE A 275 -26.29 -3.26 29.04
N VAL A 276 -26.30 -3.95 27.90
CA VAL A 276 -27.53 -4.31 27.18
C VAL A 276 -28.37 -5.27 28.03
N ALA A 277 -27.73 -6.20 28.74
CA ALA A 277 -28.41 -7.09 29.68
C ALA A 277 -29.08 -6.36 30.86
N ALA A 278 -28.44 -5.31 31.38
CA ALA A 278 -28.92 -4.58 32.55
C ALA A 278 -29.99 -3.53 32.23
N THR A 279 -29.94 -2.94 31.04
CA THR A 279 -30.77 -1.78 30.64
C THR A 279 -31.85 -2.12 29.63
N GLY A 280 -31.79 -3.30 29.01
CA GLY A 280 -32.66 -3.68 27.91
C GLY A 280 -32.21 -3.08 26.58
N ILE A 281 -32.89 -3.51 25.51
CA ILE A 281 -32.50 -3.25 24.11
C ILE A 281 -33.27 -2.05 23.52
N SER A 282 -34.14 -1.42 24.31
CA SER A 282 -35.01 -0.33 23.88
C SER A 282 -34.25 1.02 23.76
N GLY A 283 -34.62 1.83 22.76
CA GLY A 283 -34.04 3.17 22.56
C GLY A 283 -32.73 3.20 21.75
N ILE A 284 -31.78 4.06 22.13
CA ILE A 284 -30.49 4.29 21.42
C ILE A 284 -29.37 3.38 21.95
N GLY A 285 -29.59 2.67 23.07
CA GLY A 285 -28.56 1.87 23.75
C GLY A 285 -27.94 0.74 22.91
N TRP A 286 -28.70 0.15 21.99
CA TRP A 286 -28.19 -0.90 21.09
C TRP A 286 -27.15 -0.38 20.08
N VAL A 287 -27.13 0.93 19.79
CA VAL A 287 -26.11 1.56 18.92
C VAL A 287 -24.71 1.39 19.52
N LEU A 288 -24.59 1.21 20.83
CA LEU A 288 -23.32 0.95 21.51
C LEU A 288 -22.69 -0.38 21.12
N MET A 289 -23.49 -1.33 20.61
CA MET A 289 -22.96 -2.56 20.04
C MET A 289 -22.07 -2.31 18.82
N ALA A 290 -22.19 -1.15 18.16
CA ALA A 290 -21.31 -0.79 17.06
C ALA A 290 -19.88 -0.52 17.54
N LEU A 291 -19.68 -0.11 18.80
CA LEU A 291 -18.38 0.34 19.30
C LEU A 291 -17.32 -0.77 19.26
N PRO A 292 -17.55 -1.97 19.85
CA PRO A 292 -16.57 -3.06 19.80
C PRO A 292 -16.34 -3.54 18.37
N ILE A 293 -17.32 -3.39 17.49
CA ILE A 293 -17.23 -3.86 16.09
C ILE A 293 -16.38 -2.89 15.26
N ILE A 294 -16.58 -1.59 15.42
CA ILE A 294 -15.75 -0.55 14.81
C ILE A 294 -14.32 -0.68 15.31
N GLU A 295 -14.13 -0.94 16.60
CA GLU A 295 -12.81 -1.13 17.17
C GLU A 295 -12.12 -2.40 16.65
N ALA A 296 -12.87 -3.49 16.52
CA ALA A 296 -12.39 -4.70 15.87
C ALA A 296 -12.01 -4.44 14.41
N ALA A 297 -12.75 -3.57 13.71
CA ALA A 297 -12.44 -3.15 12.36
C ALA A 297 -11.11 -2.40 12.29
N ILE A 298 -10.83 -1.53 13.26
CA ILE A 298 -9.60 -0.73 13.31
C ILE A 298 -8.39 -1.63 13.60
N HIS A 299 -8.51 -2.57 14.54
CA HIS A 299 -7.38 -3.41 14.93
C HIS A 299 -7.14 -4.60 14.02
N PHE A 300 -8.20 -5.17 13.47
CA PHE A 300 -8.17 -6.46 12.78
C PHE A 300 -8.85 -6.41 11.41
N ARG A 301 -9.08 -5.19 10.87
CA ARG A 301 -9.66 -4.93 9.54
C ARG A 301 -11.08 -5.51 9.42
N LEU A 302 -11.60 -5.59 8.20
CA LEU A 302 -12.96 -6.10 7.94
C LEU A 302 -13.23 -7.47 8.60
N THR A 303 -12.25 -8.37 8.59
CA THR A 303 -12.38 -9.71 9.17
C THR A 303 -12.59 -9.64 10.69
N GLY A 304 -11.90 -8.72 11.36
CA GLY A 304 -12.07 -8.43 12.77
C GLY A 304 -13.48 -7.97 13.12
N ALA A 305 -13.97 -6.98 12.37
CA ALA A 305 -15.29 -6.40 12.52
C ALA A 305 -16.38 -7.47 12.42
N PHE A 306 -16.32 -8.29 11.37
CA PHE A 306 -17.32 -9.34 11.13
C PHE A 306 -17.34 -10.39 12.26
N VAL A 307 -16.17 -10.86 12.68
CA VAL A 307 -16.05 -11.83 13.78
C VAL A 307 -16.61 -11.27 15.08
N HIS A 308 -16.32 -10.01 15.40
CA HIS A 308 -16.81 -9.38 16.63
C HIS A 308 -18.29 -9.03 16.59
N TRP A 309 -18.83 -8.63 15.44
CA TRP A 309 -20.28 -8.45 15.28
C TRP A 309 -21.02 -9.75 15.58
N MET A 310 -20.54 -10.86 15.04
CA MET A 310 -21.17 -12.17 15.26
C MET A 310 -21.04 -12.65 16.70
N LEU A 311 -19.87 -12.43 17.33
CA LEU A 311 -19.65 -12.72 18.74
C LEU A 311 -20.56 -11.87 19.65
N MET A 312 -20.73 -10.59 19.33
CA MET A 312 -21.68 -9.69 20.00
C MET A 312 -23.12 -10.15 19.83
N CYS A 313 -23.53 -10.57 18.63
CA CYS A 313 -24.86 -11.13 18.39
C CYS A 313 -25.11 -12.36 19.27
N GLY A 314 -24.21 -13.34 19.23
CA GLY A 314 -24.35 -14.59 19.98
C GLY A 314 -24.39 -14.37 21.50
N LEU A 315 -23.50 -13.52 22.02
CA LEU A 315 -23.49 -13.19 23.46
C LEU A 315 -24.77 -12.46 23.88
N THR A 316 -25.23 -11.49 23.10
CA THR A 316 -26.42 -10.72 23.48
C THR A 316 -27.68 -11.58 23.41
N ILE A 317 -27.83 -12.41 22.37
CA ILE A 317 -28.94 -13.36 22.25
C ILE A 317 -28.91 -14.35 23.43
N GLY A 318 -27.75 -14.90 23.76
CA GLY A 318 -27.60 -15.82 24.88
C GLY A 318 -27.99 -15.19 26.22
N VAL A 319 -27.54 -13.95 26.46
CA VAL A 319 -27.89 -13.22 27.68
C VAL A 319 -29.38 -12.85 27.70
N PHE A 320 -29.97 -12.46 26.58
CA PHE A 320 -31.41 -12.22 26.45
C PHE A 320 -32.21 -13.44 26.91
N PHE A 321 -31.95 -14.63 26.35
CA PHE A 321 -32.64 -15.86 26.77
C PHE A 321 -32.41 -16.20 28.23
N TRP A 322 -31.18 -16.05 28.74
CA TRP A 322 -30.88 -16.27 30.15
C TRP A 322 -31.70 -15.35 31.06
N THR A 323 -31.79 -14.05 30.74
CA THR A 323 -32.59 -13.09 31.51
C THR A 323 -34.09 -13.42 31.47
N GLN A 324 -34.65 -13.73 30.30
CA GLN A 324 -36.08 -14.04 30.15
C GLN A 324 -36.45 -15.34 30.88
N SER A 325 -35.58 -16.36 30.81
CA SER A 325 -35.77 -17.63 31.54
C SER A 325 -35.75 -17.46 33.07
N SER A 326 -35.01 -16.47 33.57
CA SER A 326 -34.90 -16.19 35.01
C SER A 326 -36.11 -15.42 35.57
N VAL A 327 -36.83 -14.68 34.71
CA VAL A 327 -37.94 -13.79 35.11
C VAL A 327 -39.31 -14.45 34.87
N GLY A 328 -39.39 -15.54 34.11
CA GLY A 328 -40.64 -16.27 33.87
C GLY A 328 -41.60 -15.50 32.95
N THR A 329 -41.06 -14.75 32.01
CA THR A 329 -41.83 -13.90 31.08
C THR A 329 -42.66 -14.71 30.08
N PRO A 330 -43.89 -14.27 29.75
CA PRO A 330 -44.74 -14.93 28.77
C PRO A 330 -44.06 -15.04 27.40
N SER A 331 -44.19 -16.20 26.75
CA SER A 331 -43.55 -16.53 25.47
C SER A 331 -43.89 -15.56 24.34
N SER A 332 -45.08 -14.96 24.32
CA SER A 332 -45.48 -13.96 23.33
C SER A 332 -44.61 -12.70 23.37
N VAL A 333 -44.27 -12.22 24.57
CA VAL A 333 -43.44 -11.03 24.79
C VAL A 333 -41.99 -11.31 24.40
N VAL A 334 -41.49 -12.51 24.73
CA VAL A 334 -40.13 -12.95 24.38
C VAL A 334 -39.93 -12.98 22.86
N ILE A 335 -40.92 -13.43 22.09
CA ILE A 335 -40.86 -13.48 20.63
C ILE A 335 -40.82 -12.06 20.02
N GLU A 336 -41.63 -11.14 20.54
CA GLU A 336 -41.67 -9.76 20.04
C GLU A 336 -40.35 -9.02 20.31
N GLU A 337 -39.79 -9.15 21.52
CA GLU A 337 -38.50 -8.54 21.88
C GLU A 337 -37.32 -9.16 21.12
N LEU A 338 -37.36 -10.47 20.87
CA LEU A 338 -36.36 -11.15 20.04
C LEU A 338 -36.38 -10.63 18.59
N GLY A 339 -37.57 -10.39 18.03
CA GLY A 339 -37.71 -9.80 16.70
C GLY A 339 -37.05 -8.42 16.60
N GLN A 340 -37.29 -7.55 17.60
CA GLN A 340 -36.66 -6.22 17.65
C GLN A 340 -35.13 -6.30 17.76
N LEU A 341 -34.60 -7.23 18.55
CA LEU A 341 -33.15 -7.44 18.69
C LEU A 341 -32.52 -7.89 17.36
N ILE A 342 -33.17 -8.81 16.63
CA ILE A 342 -32.69 -9.27 15.32
C ILE A 342 -32.65 -8.11 14.32
N ASP A 343 -33.70 -7.29 14.26
CA ASP A 343 -33.76 -6.13 13.36
C ASP A 343 -32.62 -5.14 13.65
N GLN A 344 -32.38 -4.82 14.93
CA GLN A 344 -31.31 -3.91 15.34
C GLN A 344 -29.91 -4.46 15.02
N LEU A 345 -29.65 -5.74 15.27
CA LEU A 345 -28.39 -6.40 14.90
C LEU A 345 -28.17 -6.39 13.39
N GLY A 346 -29.25 -6.53 12.61
CA GLY A 346 -29.26 -6.40 11.15
C GLY A 346 -28.92 -4.98 10.67
N VAL A 347 -29.47 -3.95 11.30
CA VAL A 347 -29.10 -2.54 11.00
C VAL A 347 -27.61 -2.29 11.29
N LEU A 348 -27.11 -2.85 12.39
CA LEU A 348 -25.72 -2.69 12.79
C LEU A 348 -24.77 -3.33 11.76
N LEU A 349 -25.12 -4.50 11.22
CA LEU A 349 -24.40 -5.15 10.12
C LEU A 349 -24.36 -4.25 8.87
N MET A 350 -25.52 -3.71 8.48
CA MET A 350 -25.71 -2.87 7.29
C MET A 350 -24.93 -1.55 7.33
N VAL A 351 -24.69 -0.99 8.52
CA VAL A 351 -24.00 0.30 8.66
C VAL A 351 -22.52 0.13 8.95
N VAL A 352 -22.18 -0.72 9.93
CA VAL A 352 -20.82 -0.77 10.49
C VAL A 352 -19.86 -1.48 9.54
N ILE A 353 -20.29 -2.55 8.87
CA ILE A 353 -19.39 -3.34 8.02
C ILE A 353 -19.06 -2.61 6.71
N PRO A 354 -20.03 -2.06 5.95
CA PRO A 354 -19.71 -1.26 4.77
C PRO A 354 -18.93 0.01 5.12
N GLY A 355 -19.24 0.66 6.26
CA GLY A 355 -18.48 1.81 6.74
C GLY A 355 -17.01 1.45 7.05
N SER A 356 -16.79 0.28 7.65
CA SER A 356 -15.44 -0.24 7.93
C SER A 356 -14.67 -0.57 6.65
N TYR A 357 -15.33 -1.18 5.67
CA TYR A 357 -14.73 -1.48 4.37
C TYR A 357 -14.30 -0.20 3.64
N LEU A 358 -15.19 0.80 3.58
CA LEU A 358 -14.91 2.07 2.93
C LEU A 358 -13.76 2.81 3.62
N ALA A 359 -13.72 2.80 4.96
CA ALA A 359 -12.62 3.38 5.72
C ALA A 359 -11.29 2.69 5.43
N GLU A 360 -11.27 1.36 5.33
CA GLU A 360 -10.06 0.60 4.99
C GLU A 360 -9.57 0.93 3.57
N GLN A 361 -10.47 1.01 2.59
CA GLN A 361 -10.11 1.41 1.22
C GLN A 361 -9.55 2.84 1.17
N LEU A 362 -10.26 3.80 1.74
CA LEU A 362 -9.82 5.21 1.73
C LEU A 362 -8.48 5.40 2.42
N LEU A 363 -8.25 4.71 3.53
CA LEU A 363 -6.98 4.79 4.25
C LEU A 363 -5.85 4.14 3.43
N GLY A 364 -6.12 3.01 2.78
CA GLY A 364 -5.19 2.37 1.84
C GLY A 364 -4.80 3.30 0.69
N ASP A 365 -5.77 3.96 0.07
CA ASP A 365 -5.57 4.90 -1.02
C ASP A 365 -4.76 6.13 -0.57
N VAL A 366 -5.11 6.73 0.57
CA VAL A 366 -4.40 7.90 1.13
C VAL A 366 -2.95 7.57 1.45
N LEU A 367 -2.69 6.40 2.03
CA LEU A 367 -1.32 5.97 2.34
C LEU A 367 -0.51 5.70 1.08
N THR A 368 -1.13 5.08 0.07
CA THR A 368 -0.49 4.83 -1.23
C THR A 368 -0.16 6.15 -1.92
N GLN A 369 -1.12 7.08 -1.97
CA GLN A 369 -0.93 8.41 -2.54
C GLN A 369 0.14 9.22 -1.78
N ARG A 370 0.20 9.12 -0.44
CA ARG A 370 1.30 9.72 0.34
C ARG A 370 2.66 9.15 -0.06
N ARG A 371 2.79 7.83 -0.20
CA ARG A 371 4.05 7.20 -0.64
C ARG A 371 4.44 7.67 -2.04
N GLU A 372 3.49 7.76 -2.97
CA GLU A 372 3.76 8.25 -4.33
C GLU A 372 4.17 9.73 -4.35
N THR A 373 3.48 10.58 -3.59
CA THR A 373 3.82 12.01 -3.50
C THR A 373 5.17 12.25 -2.81
N GLU A 374 5.54 11.46 -1.80
CA GLU A 374 6.87 11.52 -1.18
C GLU A 374 7.97 11.13 -2.19
N LYS A 375 7.76 10.04 -2.96
CA LYS A 375 8.68 9.65 -4.04
C LYS A 375 8.78 10.72 -5.13
N ALA A 376 7.65 11.31 -5.54
CA ALA A 376 7.63 12.39 -6.53
C ALA A 376 8.38 13.63 -6.04
N ARG A 377 8.22 14.01 -4.76
CA ARG A 377 8.99 15.11 -4.14
C ARG A 377 10.48 14.82 -4.08
N ALA A 378 10.87 13.60 -3.74
CA ALA A 378 12.28 13.20 -3.74
C ALA A 378 12.89 13.33 -5.14
N ARG A 379 12.19 12.82 -6.18
CA ARG A 379 12.61 12.99 -7.58
C ARG A 379 12.69 14.45 -8.02
N SER A 380 11.73 15.28 -7.58
CA SER A 380 11.71 16.71 -7.91
C SER A 380 12.93 17.44 -7.36
N ARG A 381 13.35 17.16 -6.13
CA ARG A 381 14.55 17.79 -5.53
C ARG A 381 15.82 17.41 -6.30
N ILE A 382 15.95 16.14 -6.65
CA ILE A 382 17.08 15.66 -7.45
C ILE A 382 17.11 16.38 -8.80
N MET A 383 15.96 16.53 -9.46
CA MET A 383 15.89 17.23 -10.75
C MET A 383 16.22 18.74 -10.62
N GLU A 384 15.82 19.38 -9.52
CA GLU A 384 16.17 20.76 -9.21
C GLU A 384 17.68 20.93 -9.04
N GLN A 385 18.32 20.04 -8.27
CA GLN A 385 19.79 20.01 -8.11
C GLN A 385 20.51 19.81 -9.46
N VAL A 386 20.04 18.88 -10.31
CA VAL A 386 20.60 18.68 -11.66
C VAL A 386 20.44 19.92 -12.52
N THR A 387 19.30 20.60 -12.44
CA THR A 387 19.03 21.81 -13.23
C THR A 387 19.94 22.97 -12.81
N GLU A 388 20.13 23.16 -11.50
CA GLU A 388 21.03 24.16 -10.94
C GLU A 388 22.49 23.88 -11.33
N ALA A 389 22.96 22.65 -11.10
CA ALA A 389 24.31 22.22 -11.49
C ALA A 389 24.55 22.34 -13.00
N GLY A 390 23.55 22.01 -13.83
CA GLY A 390 23.59 22.18 -15.27
C GLY A 390 23.76 23.62 -15.74
N HIS A 391 23.12 24.56 -15.04
CA HIS A 391 23.27 25.98 -15.29
C HIS A 391 24.69 26.48 -14.96
N ASP A 392 25.32 25.92 -13.94
CA ASP A 392 26.69 26.28 -13.55
C ASP A 392 27.74 25.68 -14.50
N VAL A 393 27.53 24.42 -14.90
CA VAL A 393 28.31 23.70 -15.93
C VAL A 393 28.40 24.50 -17.24
N THR A 394 27.32 25.16 -17.65
CA THR A 394 27.28 25.92 -18.91
C THR A 394 27.87 27.34 -18.81
N ARG A 395 28.00 27.92 -17.61
CA ARG A 395 28.50 29.30 -17.43
C ARG A 395 29.97 29.40 -17.09
N LEU A 396 30.54 28.40 -16.41
CA LEU A 396 31.80 28.56 -15.69
C LEU A 396 33.05 28.05 -16.44
N GLY A 397 32.93 27.52 -17.65
CA GLY A 397 34.03 27.19 -18.58
C GLY A 397 35.27 26.58 -17.90
N GLY A 398 36.21 27.42 -17.46
CA GLY A 398 37.42 27.00 -16.75
C GLY A 398 37.25 26.35 -15.36
N ARG A 399 36.05 26.33 -14.76
CA ARG A 399 35.75 25.59 -13.51
C ARG A 399 34.77 24.43 -13.68
N LEU A 400 34.46 24.07 -14.92
CA LEU A 400 33.48 23.01 -15.25
C LEU A 400 33.71 21.73 -14.44
N PHE A 401 34.96 21.24 -14.39
CA PHE A 401 35.28 19.97 -13.74
C PHE A 401 35.15 20.02 -12.21
N ASP A 402 35.49 21.16 -11.59
CA ASP A 402 35.31 21.35 -10.14
C ASP A 402 33.82 21.35 -9.76
N VAL A 403 33.01 22.06 -10.55
CA VAL A 403 31.54 22.10 -10.37
C VAL A 403 30.96 20.71 -10.56
N LEU A 404 31.35 19.99 -11.62
CA LEU A 404 30.86 18.65 -11.91
C LEU A 404 31.19 17.65 -10.80
N ALA A 405 32.42 17.69 -10.27
CA ALA A 405 32.84 16.85 -9.15
C ALA A 405 32.03 17.18 -7.89
N GLN A 406 31.89 18.46 -7.55
CA GLN A 406 31.14 18.87 -6.36
C GLN A 406 29.65 18.52 -6.47
N SER A 407 29.01 18.79 -7.61
CA SER A 407 27.60 18.44 -7.84
C SER A 407 27.35 16.93 -7.77
N SER A 408 28.34 16.11 -8.13
CA SER A 408 28.25 14.66 -7.95
C SER A 408 28.20 14.29 -6.46
N VAL A 409 28.99 14.95 -5.61
CA VAL A 409 28.90 14.75 -4.16
C VAL A 409 27.55 15.24 -3.61
N ASP A 410 27.05 16.38 -4.11
CA ASP A 410 25.76 16.95 -3.70
C ASP A 410 24.55 16.07 -4.09
N LEU A 411 24.70 15.23 -5.12
CA LEU A 411 23.75 14.17 -5.52
C LEU A 411 23.79 12.95 -4.58
N GLY A 412 24.66 12.95 -3.57
CA GLY A 412 24.75 11.91 -2.54
C GLY A 412 25.76 10.81 -2.83
N PHE A 413 26.78 11.08 -3.65
CA PHE A 413 27.96 10.21 -3.78
C PHE A 413 29.03 10.62 -2.76
N ASP A 414 29.82 9.67 -2.26
CA ASP A 414 30.80 9.93 -1.19
C ASP A 414 32.07 10.63 -1.71
N ALA A 415 32.46 10.32 -2.95
CA ALA A 415 33.59 10.94 -3.62
C ALA A 415 33.38 10.96 -5.14
N SER A 416 34.02 11.91 -5.80
CA SER A 416 34.09 11.99 -7.24
C SER A 416 35.45 12.53 -7.71
N ASP A 417 35.85 12.14 -8.92
CA ASP A 417 36.97 12.75 -9.60
C ASP A 417 36.80 12.77 -11.12
N THR A 418 37.46 13.74 -11.76
CA THR A 418 37.46 13.88 -13.22
C THR A 418 38.87 13.75 -13.74
N TRP A 419 39.04 12.88 -14.72
CA TRP A 419 40.33 12.58 -15.33
C TRP A 419 40.33 12.88 -16.83
N ILE A 420 41.48 13.28 -17.35
CA ILE A 420 41.74 13.43 -18.78
C ILE A 420 42.87 12.52 -19.22
N ARG A 421 42.67 11.81 -20.33
CA ARG A 421 43.73 11.10 -21.05
C ARG A 421 43.99 11.81 -22.35
N THR A 422 45.23 12.27 -22.53
CA THR A 422 45.67 12.93 -23.76
C THR A 422 46.30 11.93 -24.73
N HIS A 423 46.64 12.37 -25.94
CA HIS A 423 47.40 11.60 -26.95
C HIS A 423 48.71 10.97 -26.44
N THR A 424 49.27 11.46 -25.33
CA THR A 424 50.45 10.87 -24.68
C THR A 424 50.14 9.60 -23.88
N ASN A 425 48.89 9.17 -23.87
CA ASN A 425 48.36 8.03 -23.10
C ASN A 425 48.51 8.18 -21.57
N ARG A 426 48.83 9.40 -21.10
CA ARG A 426 48.93 9.72 -19.67
C ARG A 426 47.61 10.25 -19.15
N TRP A 427 47.25 9.80 -17.95
CA TRP A 427 46.12 10.30 -17.18
C TRP A 427 46.55 11.47 -16.30
N ASP A 428 45.86 12.60 -16.44
CA ASP A 428 46.02 13.77 -15.60
C ASP A 428 44.68 14.02 -14.85
N LEU A 429 44.76 14.31 -13.55
CA LEU A 429 43.60 14.63 -12.72
C LEU A 429 43.19 16.09 -12.96
N LEU A 430 41.93 16.32 -13.31
CA LEU A 430 41.39 17.66 -13.55
C LEU A 430 40.72 18.25 -12.30
N ALA A 431 39.91 17.45 -11.62
CA ALA A 431 39.17 17.86 -10.43
C ALA A 431 38.84 16.67 -9.54
N SER A 432 38.61 16.90 -8.26
CA SER A 432 38.16 15.90 -7.30
C SER A 432 37.34 16.56 -6.19
N ALA A 433 36.28 15.89 -5.74
CA ALA A 433 35.45 16.31 -4.61
C ALA A 433 35.08 15.12 -3.72
N GLY A 434 34.83 15.39 -2.44
CA GLY A 434 34.50 14.35 -1.45
C GLY A 434 35.30 14.51 -0.16
N SER A 435 35.29 13.48 0.68
CA SER A 435 36.07 13.49 1.92
C SER A 435 37.58 13.57 1.61
N PRO A 436 38.35 14.48 2.24
CA PRO A 436 39.78 14.63 1.99
C PRO A 436 40.61 13.38 2.31
N ASP A 437 40.09 12.50 3.16
CA ASP A 437 40.73 11.24 3.57
C ASP A 437 40.43 10.08 2.60
N LEU A 438 39.45 10.25 1.70
CA LEU A 438 39.01 9.23 0.76
C LEU A 438 39.57 9.54 -0.64
N ARG A 439 40.42 8.64 -1.16
CA ARG A 439 40.95 8.73 -2.53
C ARG A 439 40.52 7.51 -3.34
N LEU A 440 39.96 7.77 -4.51
CA LEU A 440 39.59 6.70 -5.44
C LEU A 440 40.84 6.02 -6.02
N PRO A 441 40.76 4.73 -6.40
CA PRO A 441 41.89 4.00 -6.94
C PRO A 441 42.45 4.70 -8.19
N ALA A 442 43.77 4.71 -8.32
CA ALA A 442 44.45 5.36 -9.45
C ALA A 442 44.12 4.65 -10.79
N PRO A 443 44.20 5.37 -11.93
CA PRO A 443 43.98 4.74 -13.24
C PRO A 443 44.86 3.50 -13.45
N GLY A 444 44.26 2.40 -13.91
CA GLY A 444 44.93 1.10 -14.09
C GLY A 444 44.99 0.20 -12.84
N HIS A 445 44.60 0.69 -11.66
CA HIS A 445 44.42 -0.14 -10.48
C HIS A 445 43.09 -0.93 -10.55
N PRO A 446 43.00 -2.16 -10.01
CA PRO A 446 41.70 -2.82 -9.79
C PRO A 446 40.73 -1.92 -8.99
N GLY A 447 39.46 -1.90 -9.35
CA GLY A 447 38.44 -1.03 -8.76
C GLY A 447 38.48 0.42 -9.24
N SER A 448 39.38 0.78 -10.17
CA SER A 448 39.49 2.17 -10.67
C SER A 448 38.45 2.52 -11.74
N ALA A 449 37.83 1.53 -12.38
CA ALA A 449 37.02 1.68 -13.61
C ALA A 449 37.75 2.36 -14.79
N LEU A 450 39.08 2.47 -14.75
CA LEU A 450 39.92 3.12 -15.77
C LEU A 450 40.95 2.14 -16.35
N GLN A 451 40.55 0.89 -16.58
CA GLN A 451 41.38 -0.07 -17.28
C GLN A 451 41.29 0.11 -18.80
N GLU A 452 42.21 -0.50 -19.55
CA GLU A 452 42.27 -0.34 -21.00
C GLU A 452 41.01 -0.90 -21.70
N ASN A 453 40.44 -1.97 -21.15
CA ASN A 453 39.19 -2.56 -21.63
C ASN A 453 37.96 -1.65 -21.37
N ASP A 454 38.03 -0.77 -20.37
CA ASP A 454 36.91 0.08 -19.93
C ASP A 454 36.69 1.29 -20.86
N LEU A 455 37.70 1.65 -21.66
CA LEU A 455 37.72 2.88 -22.45
C LEU A 455 36.77 2.86 -23.64
N ALA A 456 36.46 1.66 -24.14
CA ALA A 456 35.50 1.48 -25.23
C ALA A 456 34.05 1.68 -24.77
N LEU A 457 33.80 1.64 -23.45
CA LEU A 457 32.46 1.74 -22.89
C LEU A 457 32.14 3.20 -22.59
N ALA A 458 30.89 3.61 -22.85
CA ALA A 458 30.41 4.94 -22.48
C ALA A 458 30.25 5.08 -20.96
N GLU A 459 29.93 3.99 -20.29
CA GLU A 459 29.70 3.92 -18.85
C GLU A 459 30.22 2.58 -18.32
N VAL A 460 30.86 2.60 -17.15
CA VAL A 460 31.35 1.42 -16.44
C VAL A 460 30.84 1.47 -15.02
N TYR A 461 30.38 0.33 -14.52
CA TYR A 461 29.79 0.19 -13.21
C TYR A 461 30.43 -1.02 -12.54
N ILE A 462 31.12 -0.77 -11.43
CA ILE A 462 31.73 -1.83 -10.62
C ILE A 462 30.98 -1.87 -9.29
N ASP A 463 30.48 -3.05 -8.94
CA ASP A 463 29.83 -3.37 -7.67
C ASP A 463 30.08 -4.84 -7.30
N ALA A 464 29.37 -5.35 -6.28
CA ALA A 464 29.49 -6.73 -5.84
C ALA A 464 29.11 -7.79 -6.92
N SER A 465 28.50 -7.38 -8.03
CA SER A 465 28.10 -8.25 -9.15
C SER A 465 29.11 -8.25 -10.31
N ASP A 466 30.21 -7.49 -10.19
CA ASP A 466 31.24 -7.45 -11.22
C ASP A 466 31.83 -8.86 -11.50
N PRO A 467 31.99 -9.26 -12.77
CA PRO A 467 32.56 -10.56 -13.12
C PRO A 467 34.03 -10.74 -12.68
N ASP A 468 34.77 -9.65 -12.46
CA ASP A 468 36.14 -9.68 -11.97
C ASP A 468 36.19 -9.39 -10.46
N PRO A 469 36.45 -10.42 -9.61
CA PRO A 469 36.43 -10.27 -8.16
C PRO A 469 37.53 -9.34 -7.63
N ASP A 470 38.62 -9.11 -8.38
CA ASP A 470 39.69 -8.20 -7.96
C ASP A 470 39.22 -6.74 -8.00
N GLN A 471 38.26 -6.41 -8.88
CA GLN A 471 37.68 -5.07 -8.99
C GLN A 471 36.89 -4.69 -7.73
N PHE A 472 35.97 -5.57 -7.31
CA PHE A 472 35.14 -5.32 -6.14
C PHE A 472 35.96 -5.39 -4.85
N THR A 473 36.92 -6.31 -4.76
CA THR A 473 37.79 -6.44 -3.58
C THR A 473 38.56 -5.15 -3.30
N ALA A 474 39.12 -4.52 -4.34
CA ALA A 474 39.83 -3.25 -4.21
C ALA A 474 38.91 -2.07 -3.80
N LEU A 475 37.62 -2.14 -4.14
CA LEU A 475 36.62 -1.14 -3.69
C LEU A 475 36.22 -1.36 -2.24
N ASP A 476 36.03 -2.61 -1.82
CA ASP A 476 35.69 -2.95 -0.43
C ASP A 476 36.82 -2.56 0.53
N GLU A 477 38.09 -2.70 0.12
CA GLU A 477 39.27 -2.24 0.89
C GLU A 477 39.26 -0.75 1.22
N ILE A 478 38.66 0.08 0.37
CA ILE A 478 38.49 1.53 0.59
C ILE A 478 37.10 1.89 1.15
N GLY A 479 36.30 0.89 1.51
CA GLY A 479 34.97 1.06 2.10
C GLY A 479 33.88 1.52 1.12
N MET A 480 34.09 1.33 -0.18
CA MET A 480 33.14 1.71 -1.22
C MET A 480 32.37 0.49 -1.74
N ALA A 481 31.05 0.60 -1.84
CA ALA A 481 30.21 -0.48 -2.36
C ALA A 481 30.10 -0.45 -3.89
N THR A 482 30.26 0.72 -4.51
CA THR A 482 30.23 0.87 -5.95
C THR A 482 31.04 2.06 -6.43
N ILE A 483 31.57 1.96 -7.65
CA ILE A 483 32.10 3.08 -8.42
C ILE A 483 31.45 3.09 -9.81
N ILE A 484 31.08 4.29 -10.27
CA ILE A 484 30.47 4.53 -11.57
C ILE A 484 31.39 5.46 -12.34
N ARG A 485 31.80 5.05 -13.54
CA ARG A 485 32.52 5.91 -14.48
C ARG A 485 31.61 6.26 -15.65
N ILE A 486 31.55 7.55 -15.99
CA ILE A 486 30.88 8.05 -17.19
C ILE A 486 31.89 8.79 -18.07
N THR A 487 31.92 8.46 -19.37
CA THR A 487 32.68 9.21 -20.37
C THR A 487 31.97 10.51 -20.71
N LEU A 488 32.63 11.64 -20.52
CA LEU A 488 32.10 12.97 -20.87
C LEU A 488 32.48 13.39 -22.30
N SER A 489 33.68 13.00 -22.74
CA SER A 489 34.14 13.21 -24.10
C SER A 489 35.08 12.08 -24.49
N ALA A 490 34.91 11.54 -25.69
CA ALA A 490 35.80 10.56 -26.28
C ALA A 490 36.10 10.98 -27.72
N SER A 491 37.33 11.39 -27.96
CA SER A 491 37.90 11.65 -29.28
C SER A 491 39.24 10.93 -29.39
N ASP A 492 39.75 10.73 -30.61
CA ASP A 492 41.04 10.07 -30.85
C ASP A 492 42.22 10.75 -30.13
N ARG A 493 42.06 12.00 -29.66
CA ARG A 493 43.11 12.79 -29.03
C ARG A 493 42.93 13.01 -27.53
N VAL A 494 41.68 13.02 -27.06
CA VAL A 494 41.33 13.39 -25.69
C VAL A 494 40.14 12.55 -25.21
N HIS A 495 40.31 11.89 -24.06
CA HIS A 495 39.23 11.25 -23.32
C HIS A 495 39.06 11.92 -21.96
N VAL A 496 37.85 12.42 -21.70
CA VAL A 496 37.49 13.01 -20.40
C VAL A 496 36.46 12.11 -19.74
N VAL A 497 36.70 11.74 -18.48
CA VAL A 497 35.87 10.81 -17.72
C VAL A 497 35.61 11.34 -16.32
N LEU A 498 34.38 11.18 -15.85
CA LEU A 498 33.99 11.40 -14.46
C LEU A 498 33.85 10.05 -13.77
N ARG A 499 34.37 9.93 -12.55
CA ARG A 499 34.08 8.81 -11.66
C ARG A 499 33.39 9.31 -10.41
N VAL A 500 32.47 8.51 -9.90
CA VAL A 500 31.81 8.72 -8.61
C VAL A 500 31.80 7.41 -7.85
N ALA A 501 31.99 7.46 -6.53
CA ALA A 501 31.91 6.29 -5.67
C ALA A 501 30.91 6.49 -4.55
N ALA A 502 30.28 5.39 -4.14
CA ALA A 502 29.38 5.37 -3.01
C ALA A 502 29.64 4.13 -2.13
N SER A 503 29.83 4.37 -0.83
CA SER A 503 29.79 3.38 0.25
C SER A 503 28.41 2.76 0.40
N ARG A 504 27.36 3.52 0.07
CA ARG A 504 25.98 3.05 0.00
C ARG A 504 25.16 3.91 -0.96
N LEU A 505 24.49 3.27 -1.92
CA LEU A 505 23.53 3.97 -2.77
C LEU A 505 22.30 4.43 -1.99
N SER A 506 21.66 5.49 -2.46
CA SER A 506 20.41 6.00 -1.88
C SER A 506 19.29 4.94 -1.89
N ASP A 507 18.19 5.20 -1.16
CA ASP A 507 17.02 4.31 -1.15
C ASP A 507 16.34 4.19 -2.54
N ASP A 508 16.67 5.07 -3.50
CA ASP A 508 16.25 5.00 -4.90
C ASP A 508 17.47 5.18 -5.86
N PRO A 509 18.32 4.14 -6.01
CA PRO A 509 19.55 4.22 -6.80
C PRO A 509 19.31 4.59 -8.26
N ALA A 510 18.18 4.14 -8.84
CA ALA A 510 17.85 4.40 -10.23
C ALA A 510 17.67 5.89 -10.51
N SER A 511 17.00 6.62 -9.61
CA SER A 511 16.84 8.08 -9.74
C SER A 511 18.16 8.82 -9.53
N GLN A 512 18.99 8.37 -8.59
CA GLN A 512 20.32 8.97 -8.33
C GLN A 512 21.26 8.80 -9.53
N ILE A 513 21.33 7.60 -10.10
CA ILE A 513 22.14 7.31 -11.30
C ILE A 513 21.61 8.08 -12.52
N MET A 514 20.28 8.17 -12.69
CA MET A 514 19.70 8.96 -13.77
C MET A 514 20.09 10.45 -13.65
N ALA A 515 20.07 11.00 -12.45
CA ALA A 515 20.47 12.38 -12.19
C ALA A 515 21.94 12.64 -12.55
N LEU A 516 22.83 11.73 -12.13
CA LEU A 516 24.23 11.74 -12.52
C LEU A 516 24.40 11.71 -14.05
N ARG A 517 23.69 10.82 -14.75
CA ARG A 517 23.72 10.73 -16.22
C ARG A 517 23.26 12.02 -16.89
N LEU A 518 22.21 12.66 -16.38
CA LEU A 518 21.72 13.95 -16.91
C LEU A 518 22.77 15.05 -16.73
N LEU A 519 23.39 15.13 -15.55
CA LEU A 519 24.46 16.08 -15.26
C LEU A 519 25.68 15.86 -16.18
N CYS A 520 26.14 14.62 -16.32
CA CYS A 520 27.21 14.25 -17.24
C CYS A 520 26.85 14.55 -18.70
N GLY A 521 25.60 14.32 -19.10
CA GLY A 521 25.10 14.64 -20.43
C GLY A 521 25.20 16.14 -20.73
N GLN A 522 24.83 17.01 -19.77
CA GLN A 522 24.99 18.46 -19.92
C GLN A 522 26.45 18.89 -19.99
N ALA A 523 27.31 18.30 -19.15
CA ALA A 523 28.75 18.54 -19.21
C ALA A 523 29.37 18.11 -20.55
N SER A 524 28.94 16.96 -21.08
CA SER A 524 29.39 16.45 -22.39
C SER A 524 29.03 17.41 -23.51
N VAL A 525 27.80 17.94 -23.52
CA VAL A 525 27.36 18.95 -24.48
C VAL A 525 28.15 20.25 -24.33
N ALA A 526 28.41 20.70 -23.10
CA ALA A 526 29.21 21.89 -22.86
C ALA A 526 30.64 21.74 -23.41
N LEU A 527 31.30 20.60 -23.15
CA LEU A 527 32.63 20.28 -23.69
C LEU A 527 32.64 20.24 -25.22
N GLN A 528 31.64 19.59 -25.83
CA GLN A 528 31.54 19.51 -27.28
C GLN A 528 31.30 20.89 -27.92
N ASN A 529 30.50 21.73 -27.28
CA ASN A 529 30.29 23.11 -27.73
C ASN A 529 31.57 23.94 -27.64
N GLU A 530 32.34 23.82 -26.56
CA GLU A 530 33.63 24.51 -26.46
C GLU A 530 34.61 24.06 -27.56
N GLN A 531 34.69 22.75 -27.82
CA GLN A 531 35.52 22.22 -28.90
C GLN A 531 35.07 22.78 -30.26
N LEU A 532 33.77 22.71 -30.57
CA LEU A 532 33.22 23.21 -31.84
C LEU A 532 33.46 24.72 -31.99
N LEU A 533 33.31 25.50 -30.92
CA LEU A 533 33.60 26.93 -30.93
C LEU A 533 35.09 27.21 -31.15
N SER A 534 35.98 26.38 -30.60
CA SER A 534 37.42 26.48 -30.83
C SER A 534 37.77 26.19 -32.29
N GLU A 535 37.28 25.08 -32.84
CA GLU A 535 37.47 24.71 -34.25
C GLU A 535 36.93 25.78 -35.21
N LEU A 536 35.75 26.34 -34.90
CA LEU A 536 35.16 27.43 -35.67
C LEU A 536 36.04 28.69 -35.63
N ARG A 537 36.60 29.05 -34.47
CA ARG A 537 37.50 30.21 -34.33
C ARG A 537 38.79 30.02 -35.11
N GLU A 538 39.39 28.83 -35.07
CA GLU A 538 40.59 28.50 -35.83
C GLU A 538 40.33 28.57 -37.33
N THR A 539 39.24 27.94 -37.79
CA THR A 539 38.84 27.97 -39.20
C THR A 539 38.56 29.39 -39.67
N HIS A 540 37.88 30.21 -38.85
CA HIS A 540 37.62 31.59 -39.18
C HIS A 540 38.91 32.41 -39.28
N ALA A 541 39.84 32.24 -38.33
CA ALA A 541 41.13 32.90 -38.36
C ALA A 541 41.95 32.51 -39.60
N GLU A 542 41.93 31.24 -40.00
CA GLU A 542 42.60 30.76 -41.21
C GLU A 542 41.97 31.35 -42.49
N LEU A 543 40.64 31.38 -42.58
CA LEU A 543 39.94 32.01 -43.70
C LEU A 543 40.19 33.52 -43.77
N GLU A 544 40.21 34.21 -42.63
CA GLU A 544 40.58 35.63 -42.58
C GLU A 544 42.01 35.85 -43.05
N HIS A 545 42.96 35.01 -42.62
CA HIS A 545 44.35 35.08 -43.08
C HIS A 545 44.45 34.89 -44.60
N LEU A 546 43.78 33.88 -45.17
CA LEU A 546 43.74 33.64 -46.61
C LEU A 546 43.04 34.76 -47.40
N ALA A 547 41.99 35.36 -46.83
CA ALA A 547 41.25 36.43 -47.46
C ALA A 547 41.99 37.78 -47.43
N MET A 548 42.88 37.98 -46.46
CA MET A 548 43.55 39.27 -46.21
C MET A 548 45.05 39.28 -46.51
N ARG A 549 45.70 38.12 -46.65
CA ARG A 549 47.13 38.00 -46.97
C ARG A 549 47.40 37.26 -48.27
N ASP A 550 48.56 37.55 -48.86
CA ASP A 550 49.09 36.83 -50.01
C ASP A 550 49.87 35.59 -49.54
N THR A 551 49.49 34.39 -49.99
CA THR A 551 50.06 33.13 -49.47
C THR A 551 51.50 32.88 -49.90
N LEU A 552 52.02 33.62 -50.88
CA LEU A 552 53.41 33.48 -51.30
C LEU A 552 54.33 34.38 -50.48
N THR A 553 53.92 35.62 -50.22
CA THR A 553 54.76 36.65 -49.60
C THR A 553 54.40 36.95 -48.15
N GLU A 554 53.28 36.42 -47.64
CA GLU A 554 52.69 36.67 -46.31
C GLU A 554 52.33 38.16 -46.03
N LEU A 555 52.44 39.02 -47.05
CA LEU A 555 52.08 40.44 -46.95
C LEU A 555 50.57 40.63 -47.04
N ALA A 556 50.04 41.80 -46.64
CA ALA A 556 48.65 42.12 -46.91
C ALA A 556 48.35 42.08 -48.41
N ASN A 557 47.28 41.38 -48.77
CA ASN A 557 46.82 41.37 -50.14
C ASN A 557 46.04 42.65 -50.45
N ARG A 558 45.58 42.78 -51.69
CA ARG A 558 44.84 43.95 -52.15
C ARG A 558 43.59 44.26 -51.30
N ALA A 559 42.87 43.25 -50.81
CA ALA A 559 41.65 43.45 -50.02
C ALA A 559 41.97 44.11 -48.68
N GLN A 560 42.99 43.61 -47.99
CA GLN A 560 43.48 44.16 -46.72
C GLN A 560 44.08 45.57 -46.90
N PHE A 561 44.82 45.80 -47.99
CA PHE A 561 45.31 47.14 -48.34
C PHE A 561 44.17 48.15 -48.51
N VAL A 562 43.12 47.80 -49.25
CA VAL A 562 41.96 48.69 -49.47
C VAL A 562 41.24 49.00 -48.15
N LYS A 563 41.13 48.02 -47.26
CA LYS A 563 40.56 48.20 -45.92
C LYS A 563 41.38 49.20 -45.10
N TRP A 564 42.69 48.99 -44.98
CA TRP A 564 43.58 49.90 -44.23
C TRP A 564 43.63 51.29 -44.84
N LEU A 565 43.59 51.40 -46.16
CA LEU A 565 43.53 52.70 -46.82
C LEU A 565 42.26 53.47 -46.44
N GLY A 566 41.11 52.79 -46.37
CA GLY A 566 39.86 53.38 -45.90
C GLY A 566 39.93 53.85 -44.45
N GLU A 567 40.50 53.02 -43.56
CA GLU A 567 40.71 53.37 -42.14
C GLU A 567 41.66 54.56 -41.98
N ALA A 568 42.78 54.58 -42.70
CA ALA A 568 43.74 55.68 -42.69
C ALA A 568 43.12 56.99 -43.19
N ILE A 569 42.27 56.95 -44.22
CA ILE A 569 41.54 58.15 -44.69
C ILE A 569 40.59 58.68 -43.62
N ALA A 570 39.98 57.79 -42.82
CA ALA A 570 39.06 58.17 -41.76
C ALA A 570 39.74 58.70 -40.49
N ASP A 571 41.00 58.31 -40.22
CA ASP A 571 41.76 58.67 -39.01
C ASP A 571 42.52 60.01 -39.10
N VAL A 572 42.41 60.72 -40.24
CA VAL A 572 43.06 62.01 -40.46
C VAL A 572 42.65 63.02 -39.39
N ASN A 573 43.64 63.50 -38.62
CA ASN A 573 43.42 64.41 -37.50
C ASN A 573 44.52 65.50 -37.44
N PRO A 574 44.38 66.55 -36.61
CA PRO A 574 45.35 67.64 -36.56
C PRO A 574 46.78 67.22 -36.17
N THR A 575 46.95 66.09 -35.50
CA THR A 575 48.25 65.52 -35.10
C THR A 575 48.89 64.65 -36.18
N HIS A 576 48.10 64.05 -37.06
CA HIS A 576 48.53 63.26 -38.23
C HIS A 576 47.72 63.72 -39.47
N PRO A 577 48.06 64.88 -40.05
CA PRO A 577 47.22 65.53 -41.05
C PRO A 577 47.24 64.86 -42.44
N ALA A 578 48.12 63.89 -42.68
CA ALA A 578 48.23 63.19 -43.95
C ALA A 578 48.85 61.79 -43.81
N HIS A 579 48.44 60.89 -44.70
CA HIS A 579 49.03 59.57 -44.93
C HIS A 579 49.71 59.54 -46.31
N THR A 580 50.76 58.73 -46.46
CA THR A 580 51.52 58.59 -47.73
C THR A 580 51.36 57.18 -48.29
N VAL A 581 51.10 57.05 -49.58
CA VAL A 581 51.07 55.76 -50.30
C VAL A 581 52.26 55.69 -51.25
N MET A 582 53.01 54.58 -51.18
CA MET A 582 54.15 54.30 -52.05
C MET A 582 53.84 53.09 -52.93
N PHE A 583 54.10 53.20 -54.23
CA PHE A 583 53.97 52.09 -55.18
C PHE A 583 55.37 51.65 -55.63
N LEU A 584 55.68 50.37 -55.49
CA LEU A 584 56.99 49.77 -55.71
C LEU A 584 56.88 48.67 -56.76
N ASP A 585 57.86 48.58 -57.66
CA ASP A 585 57.95 47.51 -58.66
C ASP A 585 59.36 46.89 -58.67
N LEU A 586 59.44 45.59 -58.96
CA LEU A 586 60.70 44.85 -59.00
C LEU A 586 61.33 44.91 -60.39
N ASN A 587 62.38 45.70 -60.51
CA ASN A 587 63.15 45.82 -61.74
C ASN A 587 63.68 44.47 -62.22
N GLY A 588 63.33 44.10 -63.46
CA GLY A 588 63.90 42.92 -64.13
C GLY A 588 63.36 41.56 -63.64
N PHE A 589 62.27 41.52 -62.86
CA PHE A 589 61.72 40.26 -62.32
C PHE A 589 61.42 39.20 -63.41
N LYS A 590 60.89 39.61 -64.56
CA LYS A 590 60.63 38.71 -65.70
C LYS A 590 61.90 37.99 -66.18
N ALA A 591 63.04 38.68 -66.21
CA ALA A 591 64.31 38.08 -66.64
C ALA A 591 64.82 37.02 -65.64
N VAL A 592 64.45 37.14 -64.36
CA VAL A 592 64.73 36.12 -63.34
C VAL A 592 63.90 34.88 -63.62
N ASN A 593 62.60 35.02 -63.84
CA ASN A 593 61.71 33.90 -64.19
C ASN A 593 62.13 33.21 -65.48
N ASP A 594 62.44 33.97 -66.53
CA ASP A 594 62.77 33.44 -67.85
C ASP A 594 64.12 32.69 -67.85
N ARG A 595 65.06 33.03 -66.95
CA ARG A 595 66.40 32.44 -66.89
C ARG A 595 66.56 31.35 -65.84
N LEU A 596 65.91 31.50 -64.68
CA LEU A 596 66.09 30.65 -63.51
C LEU A 596 64.83 29.84 -63.14
N GLY A 597 63.73 30.06 -63.86
CA GLY A 597 62.45 29.39 -63.65
C GLY A 597 61.59 30.07 -62.58
N HIS A 598 60.30 29.72 -62.58
CA HIS A 598 59.30 30.33 -61.70
C HIS A 598 59.57 30.09 -60.22
N LEU A 599 60.11 28.93 -59.83
CA LEU A 599 60.46 28.64 -58.44
C LEU A 599 61.50 29.64 -57.88
N ALA A 600 62.49 30.01 -58.69
CA ALA A 600 63.48 31.03 -58.30
C ALA A 600 62.86 32.44 -58.21
N GLY A 601 61.84 32.71 -59.01
CA GLY A 601 61.02 33.92 -58.91
C GLY A 601 60.22 33.98 -57.61
N ASP A 602 59.57 32.87 -57.24
CA ASP A 602 58.80 32.75 -56.01
C ASP A 602 59.70 32.90 -54.77
N ASP A 603 60.91 32.32 -54.79
CA ASP A 603 61.92 32.51 -53.75
C ASP A 603 62.31 34.00 -53.64
N LEU A 604 62.54 34.67 -54.77
CA LEU A 604 62.84 36.11 -54.80
C LEU A 604 61.70 36.94 -54.21
N LEU A 605 60.44 36.63 -54.54
CA LEU A 605 59.27 37.31 -53.99
C LEU A 605 59.17 37.14 -52.46
N ARG A 606 59.43 35.93 -51.93
CA ARG A 606 59.51 35.68 -50.48
C ARG A 606 60.58 36.53 -49.80
N TYR A 607 61.78 36.61 -50.38
CA TYR A 607 62.85 37.46 -49.85
C TYR A 607 62.53 38.94 -49.90
N VAL A 608 61.86 39.40 -50.95
CA VAL A 608 61.41 40.80 -51.05
C VAL A 608 60.36 41.09 -49.99
N GLY A 609 59.38 40.19 -49.80
CA GLY A 609 58.35 40.34 -48.78
C GLY A 609 58.95 40.48 -47.38
N GLN A 610 59.87 39.59 -47.00
CA GLN A 610 60.56 39.69 -45.71
C GLN A 610 61.34 41.00 -45.56
N ARG A 611 62.06 41.43 -46.60
CA ARG A 611 62.81 42.71 -46.57
C ARG A 611 61.91 43.92 -46.41
N LEU A 612 60.71 43.88 -46.98
CA LEU A 612 59.73 44.94 -46.80
C LEU A 612 59.28 44.98 -45.33
N VAL A 613 58.88 43.84 -44.75
CA VAL A 613 58.51 43.73 -43.32
C VAL A 613 59.62 44.27 -42.42
N ASP A 614 60.86 43.85 -42.63
CA ASP A 614 62.02 44.27 -41.83
C ASP A 614 62.27 45.79 -41.90
N ALA A 615 61.91 46.44 -43.02
CA ALA A 615 62.14 47.86 -43.24
C ALA A 615 61.06 48.77 -42.65
N VAL A 616 59.81 48.30 -42.57
CA VAL A 616 58.64 49.13 -42.20
C VAL A 616 57.91 48.66 -40.93
N GLY A 617 58.24 47.48 -40.42
CA GLY A 617 57.67 46.88 -39.21
C GLY A 617 56.26 46.30 -39.38
N ASP A 618 55.72 45.72 -38.30
CA ASP A 618 54.46 44.94 -38.28
C ASP A 618 53.19 45.73 -38.68
N ARG A 619 53.28 47.06 -38.75
CA ARG A 619 52.16 47.95 -39.15
C ARG A 619 52.25 48.41 -40.60
N GLY A 620 53.33 48.10 -41.33
CA GLY A 620 53.60 48.63 -42.67
C GLY A 620 53.55 47.60 -43.79
N VAL A 621 52.96 46.43 -43.56
CA VAL A 621 52.84 45.34 -44.54
C VAL A 621 51.50 44.64 -44.45
#